data_AF-A0A2N6CL69-F1
#
_entry.id   AF-A0A2N6CL69-F1
#
_cell.length_a   1.000
_cell.length_b   1.000
_cell.length_c   1.000
_cell.angle_alpha   90.00
_cell.angle_beta   90.00
_cell.angle_gamma   90.00
#
_symmetry.space_group_name_H-M   'P 1'
#
loop_
_entity.id
_entity.type
_entity.pdbx_description
1 polymer ?
#
loop_
_entity_poly.entity_id
_entity_poly.type
_entity_poly.pdbx_seq_one_letter_code
_entity_poly.pdbx_strand_id
1 'polypeptide(L)'
;MNHYPVWKNILLAAVVAVAFVLALPNLFGEDPAVQVAREDYDSVGQGTLEQIKEALEREGVAYRTAFLDEGRALIRFATTEDQFRGRDVIESGFENGFTAALTQAPRTPGWLRRIGLKPMSLGLDLRGGVHFLYEVDMDAAVTQTLDRYERDFKALLREEELRYRSVRHQDNTVRIVMRDTADLAAVEELIEREDPNLSIVRDESGETPALVVSMTEDQIKQRQDFAIDQNIITLRNRVNEVGVAEPVVQRQGADRIVVQLPGVQDPTRAKKILGATATLEFRLVDQDGNAYEAERTGRIPFNSKLFKERDGTPILLNRDVIVTGDQLVDASSGFSEGSPSVNVSLDAKGARNMLETTKRNLDKPMAVVFIEKKREFQQRDGEEIEVDVTEEEVISVATIRGVFSSRFQITGLTSPESRDLALLLRAGSLAAPIYIVEERTIGPSLGQDNIDKGFLAVKVGFLVVVVFMAFYYRVFGLVADFALLMNLVLIVALLSLLQASLTLPGIAGIVLTV
;
A
#
# COMPACT_ATOMS: atom_id res chain seq x y z
N MET A 1 32.76 -42.70 25.22
CA MET A 1 31.85 -42.92 26.36
C MET A 1 30.71 -41.91 26.24
N ASN A 2 29.48 -42.38 26.07
CA ASN A 2 28.31 -41.50 26.01
C ASN A 2 27.79 -41.27 27.44
N HIS A 3 27.80 -40.02 27.91
CA HIS A 3 27.38 -39.66 29.27
C HIS A 3 25.89 -39.32 29.38
N TYR A 4 25.14 -39.38 28.27
CA TYR A 4 23.72 -39.00 28.24
C TYR A 4 22.77 -40.22 28.29
N PRO A 5 21.67 -40.13 29.07
CA PRO A 5 20.58 -41.11 29.04
C PRO A 5 20.03 -41.37 27.64
N VAL A 6 19.61 -42.60 27.36
CA VAL A 6 19.13 -43.03 26.03
C VAL A 6 17.99 -42.15 25.49
N TRP A 7 17.07 -41.73 26.36
CA TRP A 7 15.97 -40.84 25.96
C TRP A 7 16.44 -39.46 25.48
N LYS A 8 17.55 -38.92 26.04
CA LYS A 8 18.13 -37.65 25.58
C LYS A 8 18.74 -37.80 24.19
N ASN A 9 19.37 -38.95 23.90
CA ASN A 9 19.90 -39.23 22.58
C ASN A 9 18.79 -39.42 21.54
N ILE A 10 17.68 -40.08 21.92
CA ILE A 10 16.48 -40.20 21.07
C ILE A 10 15.86 -38.83 20.80
N LEU A 11 15.72 -38.00 21.83
CA LEU A 11 15.23 -36.64 21.70
C LEU A 11 16.12 -35.80 20.78
N LEU A 12 17.45 -35.87 20.96
CA LEU A 12 18.41 -35.17 20.11
C LEU A 12 18.28 -35.61 18.65
N ALA A 13 18.21 -36.93 18.39
CA ALA A 13 18.03 -37.47 17.05
C ALA A 13 16.70 -37.00 16.42
N ALA A 14 15.61 -36.93 17.20
CA ALA A 14 14.33 -36.42 16.74
C ALA A 14 14.40 -34.92 16.41
N VAL A 15 15.02 -34.10 17.26
CA VAL A 15 15.21 -32.66 17.03
C VAL A 15 16.03 -32.43 15.77
N VAL A 16 17.13 -33.17 15.59
CA VAL A 16 17.97 -33.10 14.39
C VAL A 16 17.17 -33.49 13.14
N ALA A 17 16.40 -34.58 13.20
CA ALA A 17 15.58 -35.02 12.07
C ALA A 17 14.55 -33.95 11.67
N VAL A 18 13.88 -33.34 12.66
CA VAL A 18 12.95 -32.23 12.41
C VAL A 18 13.69 -31.02 11.82
N ALA A 19 14.83 -30.64 12.37
CA ALA A 19 15.64 -29.53 11.86
C ALA A 19 16.07 -29.75 10.40
N PHE A 20 16.49 -30.97 10.04
CA PHE A 20 16.81 -31.30 8.65
C PHE A 20 15.61 -31.14 7.72
N VAL A 21 14.42 -31.58 8.13
CA VAL A 21 13.19 -31.45 7.35
C VAL A 21 12.83 -29.96 7.18
N LEU A 22 12.92 -29.17 8.25
CA LEU A 22 12.67 -27.72 8.23
C LEU A 22 13.69 -26.95 7.38
N ALA A 23 14.95 -27.38 7.38
CA ALA A 23 16.03 -26.73 6.61
C ALA A 23 16.03 -27.13 5.12
N LEU A 24 15.43 -28.27 4.76
CA LEU A 24 15.47 -28.85 3.42
C LEU A 24 15.04 -27.91 2.28
N PRO A 25 13.98 -27.06 2.43
CA PRO A 25 13.58 -26.12 1.38
C PRO A 25 14.69 -25.18 0.90
N ASN A 26 15.63 -24.82 1.78
CA ASN A 26 16.71 -23.87 1.47
C ASN A 26 17.74 -24.42 0.48
N LEU A 27 17.80 -25.74 0.28
CA LEU A 27 18.76 -26.36 -0.64
C LEU A 27 18.35 -26.21 -2.11
N PHE A 28 17.10 -25.87 -2.38
CA PHE A 28 16.57 -25.90 -3.75
C PHE A 28 16.78 -24.58 -4.50
N GLY A 29 17.01 -23.44 -3.82
CA GLY A 29 17.14 -22.13 -4.46
C GLY A 29 15.84 -21.63 -5.10
N GLU A 30 15.92 -20.60 -5.95
CA GLU A 30 14.78 -19.98 -6.64
C GLU A 30 14.97 -20.01 -8.17
N ASP A 31 13.85 -20.05 -8.92
CA ASP A 31 13.82 -19.87 -10.38
C ASP A 31 12.99 -18.59 -10.70
N PRO A 32 13.35 -17.83 -11.75
CA PRO A 32 12.52 -16.74 -12.27
C PRO A 32 11.11 -17.25 -12.60
N ALA A 33 10.06 -16.54 -12.18
CA ALA A 33 8.70 -17.02 -12.32
C ALA A 33 7.68 -15.92 -12.61
N VAL A 34 6.59 -16.27 -13.28
CA VAL A 34 5.41 -15.41 -13.42
C VAL A 34 4.31 -15.99 -12.54
N GLN A 35 3.76 -15.16 -11.66
CA GLN A 35 2.60 -15.47 -10.86
C GLN A 35 1.38 -14.84 -11.51
N VAL A 36 0.37 -15.65 -11.75
CA VAL A 36 -0.90 -15.23 -12.32
C VAL A 36 -1.97 -15.40 -11.25
N ALA A 37 -2.63 -14.31 -10.91
CA ALA A 37 -3.74 -14.27 -9.96
C ALA A 37 -5.00 -13.76 -10.66
N ARG A 38 -6.18 -14.11 -10.15
CA ARG A 38 -7.42 -13.47 -10.61
C ARG A 38 -7.60 -12.13 -9.91
N GLU A 39 -8.13 -11.15 -10.63
CA GLU A 39 -8.43 -9.80 -10.09
C GLU A 39 -9.57 -9.81 -9.07
N ASP A 40 -10.43 -10.82 -9.11
CA ASP A 40 -11.55 -11.01 -8.15
C ASP A 40 -11.15 -11.79 -6.89
N TYR A 41 -9.84 -12.05 -6.71
CA TYR A 41 -9.27 -12.82 -5.59
C TYR A 41 -9.74 -14.29 -5.50
N ASP A 42 -10.47 -14.80 -6.50
CA ASP A 42 -10.79 -16.22 -6.58
C ASP A 42 -9.56 -17.05 -6.97
N SER A 43 -9.63 -18.34 -6.66
CA SER A 43 -8.59 -19.28 -7.08
C SER A 43 -8.55 -19.45 -8.60
N VAL A 44 -7.36 -19.35 -9.18
CA VAL A 44 -7.06 -19.78 -10.55
C VAL A 44 -7.30 -21.28 -10.67
N GLY A 45 -8.18 -21.65 -11.61
CA GLY A 45 -8.53 -23.04 -11.86
C GLY A 45 -7.49 -23.78 -12.70
N GLN A 46 -7.54 -25.12 -12.66
CA GLN A 46 -6.65 -25.97 -13.45
C GLN A 46 -6.84 -25.77 -14.96
N GLY A 47 -8.05 -25.45 -15.42
CA GLY A 47 -8.32 -25.15 -16.83
C GLY A 47 -7.57 -23.90 -17.32
N THR A 48 -7.53 -22.84 -16.51
CA THR A 48 -6.77 -21.62 -16.84
C THR A 48 -5.27 -21.89 -16.91
N LEU A 49 -4.75 -22.73 -16.00
CA LEU A 49 -3.34 -23.12 -16.03
C LEU A 49 -2.98 -23.83 -17.34
N GLU A 50 -3.84 -24.72 -17.85
CA GLU A 50 -3.60 -25.37 -19.14
C GLU A 50 -3.68 -24.38 -20.31
N GLN A 51 -4.63 -23.44 -20.30
CA GLN A 51 -4.69 -22.38 -21.32
C GLN A 51 -3.43 -21.51 -21.33
N ILE A 52 -2.86 -21.20 -20.16
CA ILE A 52 -1.61 -20.45 -20.03
C ILE A 52 -0.46 -21.25 -20.67
N LYS A 53 -0.36 -22.55 -20.39
CA LYS A 53 0.68 -23.40 -20.99
C LYS A 53 0.56 -23.43 -22.51
N GLU A 54 -0.65 -23.62 -23.04
CA GLU A 54 -0.90 -23.62 -24.49
C GLU A 54 -0.53 -22.28 -25.13
N ALA A 55 -0.80 -21.15 -24.46
CA ALA A 55 -0.43 -19.82 -24.95
C ALA A 55 1.10 -19.64 -25.01
N LEU A 56 1.81 -20.05 -23.95
CA LEU A 56 3.28 -19.99 -23.89
C LEU A 56 3.92 -20.88 -24.96
N GLU A 57 3.38 -22.09 -25.18
CA GLU A 57 3.86 -23.01 -26.21
C GLU A 57 3.64 -22.48 -27.62
N ARG A 58 2.48 -21.84 -27.87
CA ARG A 58 2.15 -21.23 -29.17
C ARG A 58 3.10 -20.10 -29.56
N GLU A 59 3.49 -19.28 -28.59
CA GLU A 59 4.43 -18.15 -28.76
C GLU A 59 5.90 -18.57 -28.62
N GLY A 60 6.17 -19.86 -28.42
CA GLY A 60 7.52 -20.42 -28.34
C GLY A 60 8.31 -20.01 -27.10
N VAL A 61 7.62 -19.66 -26.00
CA VAL A 61 8.27 -19.31 -24.72
C VAL A 61 8.49 -20.56 -23.88
N ALA A 62 9.75 -20.91 -23.63
CA ALA A 62 10.09 -22.09 -22.87
C ALA A 62 9.89 -21.87 -21.36
N TYR A 63 9.06 -22.72 -20.73
CA TYR A 63 8.88 -22.75 -19.27
C TYR A 63 9.36 -24.10 -18.70
N ARG A 64 9.78 -24.11 -17.43
CA ARG A 64 10.25 -25.32 -16.73
C ARG A 64 9.10 -26.10 -16.10
N THR A 65 8.30 -25.41 -15.30
CA THR A 65 7.19 -26.01 -14.56
C THR A 65 6.08 -24.98 -14.40
N ALA A 66 4.84 -25.40 -14.52
CA ALA A 66 3.67 -24.59 -14.24
C ALA A 66 2.73 -25.36 -13.29
N PHE A 67 2.33 -24.75 -12.19
CA PHE A 67 1.47 -25.38 -11.18
C PHE A 67 0.61 -24.33 -10.46
N LEU A 68 -0.42 -24.79 -9.74
CA LEU A 68 -1.22 -23.94 -8.86
C LEU A 68 -0.60 -23.90 -7.44
N ASP A 69 -0.53 -22.72 -6.85
CA ASP A 69 -0.03 -22.46 -5.50
C ASP A 69 -0.93 -21.43 -4.81
N GLU A 70 -1.53 -21.77 -3.67
CA GLU A 70 -2.43 -20.89 -2.90
C GLU A 70 -3.50 -20.17 -3.75
N GLY A 71 -4.11 -20.88 -4.72
CA GLY A 71 -5.13 -20.30 -5.60
C GLY A 71 -4.58 -19.41 -6.72
N ARG A 72 -3.27 -19.39 -6.96
CA ARG A 72 -2.62 -18.64 -8.05
C ARG A 72 -1.90 -19.61 -8.98
N ALA A 73 -1.79 -19.29 -10.27
CA ALA A 73 -0.96 -20.06 -11.19
C ALA A 73 0.47 -19.53 -11.14
N LEU A 74 1.44 -20.42 -11.02
CA LEU A 74 2.85 -20.06 -10.96
C LEU A 74 3.63 -20.81 -12.03
N ILE A 75 4.26 -20.05 -12.91
CA ILE A 75 5.00 -20.53 -14.08
C ILE A 75 6.47 -20.18 -13.88
N ARG A 76 7.34 -21.19 -13.85
CA ARG A 76 8.79 -21.02 -13.69
C ARG A 76 9.49 -21.06 -15.04
N PHE A 77 10.48 -20.20 -15.20
CA PHE A 77 11.29 -20.05 -16.40
C PHE A 77 12.75 -20.40 -16.11
N ALA A 78 13.52 -20.67 -17.17
CA ALA A 78 14.95 -20.94 -17.03
C ALA A 78 15.76 -19.64 -16.90
N THR A 79 15.29 -18.55 -17.52
CA THR A 79 15.97 -17.25 -17.57
C THR A 79 14.99 -16.12 -17.29
N THR A 80 15.51 -14.97 -16.87
CA THR A 80 14.71 -13.75 -16.70
C THR A 80 14.16 -13.22 -18.03
N GLU A 81 14.88 -13.46 -19.13
CA GLU A 81 14.41 -13.06 -20.47
C GLU A 81 13.15 -13.84 -20.88
N ASP A 82 13.17 -15.17 -20.68
CA ASP A 82 11.99 -16.02 -20.89
C ASP A 82 10.84 -15.65 -19.95
N GLN A 83 11.16 -15.22 -18.72
CA GLN A 83 10.17 -14.74 -17.75
C GLN A 83 9.45 -13.48 -18.22
N PHE A 84 10.17 -12.48 -18.73
CA PHE A 84 9.57 -11.26 -19.29
C PHE A 84 8.68 -11.58 -20.48
N ARG A 85 9.18 -12.37 -21.44
CA ARG A 85 8.40 -12.80 -22.61
C ARG A 85 7.17 -13.59 -22.18
N GLY A 86 7.30 -14.49 -21.20
CA GLY A 86 6.20 -15.27 -20.67
C GLY A 86 5.13 -14.42 -20.01
N ARG A 87 5.52 -13.38 -19.26
CA ARG A 87 4.57 -12.40 -18.72
C ARG A 87 3.81 -11.68 -19.83
N ASP A 88 4.51 -11.17 -20.84
CA ASP A 88 3.88 -10.42 -21.93
C ASP A 88 2.86 -11.28 -22.70
N VAL A 89 3.16 -12.57 -22.92
CA VAL A 89 2.23 -13.55 -23.52
C VAL A 89 1.02 -13.81 -22.63
N ILE A 90 1.22 -13.93 -21.32
CA ILE A 90 0.11 -14.14 -20.37
C ILE A 90 -0.76 -12.88 -20.29
N GLU A 91 -0.15 -11.71 -20.20
CA GLU A 91 -0.84 -10.42 -20.06
C GLU A 91 -1.67 -10.09 -21.32
N SER A 92 -1.15 -10.42 -22.51
CA SER A 92 -1.88 -10.26 -23.78
C SER A 92 -2.93 -11.35 -24.04
N GLY A 93 -2.72 -12.58 -23.55
CA GLY A 93 -3.67 -13.69 -23.73
C GLY A 93 -4.85 -13.69 -22.76
N PHE A 94 -4.70 -13.05 -21.60
CA PHE A 94 -5.66 -13.09 -20.48
C PHE A 94 -6.04 -11.68 -20.00
N GLU A 95 -6.35 -10.78 -20.94
CA GLU A 95 -6.60 -9.35 -20.69
C GLU A 95 -7.71 -9.03 -19.66
N ASN A 96 -8.59 -10.00 -19.34
CA ASN A 96 -9.77 -9.80 -18.50
C ASN A 96 -9.71 -10.65 -17.23
N GLY A 97 -9.51 -9.99 -16.08
CA GLY A 97 -9.66 -10.59 -14.76
C GLY A 97 -8.46 -11.38 -14.25
N PHE A 98 -7.29 -11.27 -14.90
CA PHE A 98 -6.05 -11.88 -14.43
C PHE A 98 -4.90 -10.88 -14.41
N THR A 99 -4.08 -10.94 -13.38
CA THR A 99 -2.86 -10.14 -13.24
C THR A 99 -1.63 -11.03 -13.30
N ALA A 100 -0.67 -10.69 -14.17
CA ALA A 100 0.60 -11.40 -14.30
C ALA A 100 1.73 -10.59 -13.64
N ALA A 101 2.19 -11.06 -12.48
CA ALA A 101 3.28 -10.44 -11.73
C ALA A 101 4.58 -11.23 -11.89
N LEU A 102 5.69 -10.52 -12.08
CA LEU A 102 7.02 -11.13 -12.14
C LEU A 102 7.52 -11.37 -10.71
N THR A 103 7.96 -12.60 -10.44
CA THR A 103 8.42 -13.03 -9.11
C THR A 103 9.59 -14.02 -9.21
N GLN A 104 10.12 -14.42 -8.06
CA GLN A 104 11.06 -15.53 -7.93
C GLN A 104 10.37 -16.64 -7.16
N ALA A 105 10.34 -17.85 -7.70
CA ALA A 105 9.66 -18.97 -7.07
C ALA A 105 10.67 -19.99 -6.54
N PRO A 106 10.55 -20.42 -5.27
CA PRO A 106 11.46 -21.40 -4.70
C PRO A 106 11.31 -22.73 -5.43
N ARG A 107 12.42 -23.37 -5.80
CA ARG A 107 12.45 -24.67 -6.51
C ARG A 107 12.07 -25.85 -5.62
N THR A 108 11.61 -25.57 -4.41
CA THR A 108 11.16 -26.54 -3.41
C THR A 108 10.12 -27.51 -4.01
N PRO A 109 10.33 -28.84 -3.86
CA PRO A 109 9.38 -29.85 -4.30
C PRO A 109 7.97 -29.65 -3.75
N GLY A 110 6.95 -30.04 -4.52
CA GLY A 110 5.55 -29.83 -4.13
C GLY A 110 5.15 -30.50 -2.82
N TRP A 111 5.74 -31.65 -2.48
CA TRP A 111 5.45 -32.35 -1.22
C TRP A 111 5.92 -31.58 0.02
N LEU A 112 7.06 -30.87 -0.06
CA LEU A 112 7.57 -30.01 1.01
C LEU A 112 6.66 -28.78 1.20
N ARG A 113 6.24 -28.18 0.10
CA ARG A 113 5.35 -27.00 0.12
C ARG A 113 3.97 -27.31 0.68
N ARG A 114 3.40 -28.48 0.36
CA ARG A 114 2.11 -28.93 0.92
C ARG A 114 2.13 -29.13 2.44
N ILE A 115 3.30 -29.36 3.03
CA ILE A 115 3.48 -29.45 4.49
C ILE A 115 3.60 -28.05 5.12
N GLY A 116 3.60 -26.98 4.31
CA GLY A 116 3.74 -25.59 4.75
C GLY A 116 5.20 -25.18 4.99
N LEU A 117 6.17 -25.97 4.55
CA LEU A 117 7.59 -25.67 4.73
C LEU A 117 8.07 -24.70 3.66
N LYS A 118 8.47 -23.51 4.12
CA LYS A 118 9.01 -22.43 3.28
C LYS A 118 10.53 -22.33 3.50
N PRO A 119 11.30 -21.91 2.48
CA PRO A 119 12.69 -21.51 2.70
C PRO A 119 12.75 -20.29 3.64
N MET A 120 13.94 -19.96 4.11
CA MET A 120 14.19 -18.71 4.83
C MET A 120 13.92 -17.52 3.91
N SER A 121 13.28 -16.48 4.44
CA SER A 121 13.08 -15.23 3.70
C SER A 121 14.44 -14.54 3.52
N LEU A 122 14.66 -13.90 2.36
CA LEU A 122 15.89 -13.17 2.06
C LEU A 122 15.58 -11.67 2.13
N GLY A 123 16.42 -10.92 2.85
CA GLY A 123 16.33 -9.47 2.94
C GLY A 123 16.69 -8.77 1.63
N LEU A 124 16.45 -7.46 1.62
CA LEU A 124 16.67 -6.58 0.45
C LEU A 124 18.08 -6.68 -0.13
N ASP A 125 19.10 -6.79 0.72
CA ASP A 125 20.51 -6.84 0.32
C ASP A 125 20.86 -8.10 -0.48
N LEU A 126 20.04 -9.14 -0.38
CA LEU A 126 20.23 -10.44 -1.02
C LEU A 126 19.24 -10.64 -2.18
N ARG A 127 17.97 -10.28 -2.00
CA ARG A 127 16.94 -10.44 -3.04
C ARG A 127 16.88 -9.28 -4.04
N GLY A 128 17.52 -8.15 -3.72
CA GLY A 128 17.30 -6.88 -4.38
C GLY A 128 15.92 -6.30 -4.08
N GLY A 129 15.65 -5.09 -4.55
CA GLY A 129 14.35 -4.41 -4.41
C GLY A 129 14.49 -2.93 -4.02
N VAL A 130 13.45 -2.37 -3.39
CA VAL A 130 13.46 -1.00 -2.89
C VAL A 130 13.13 -0.91 -1.40
N HIS A 131 13.72 0.10 -0.76
CA HIS A 131 13.43 0.57 0.58
C HIS A 131 12.99 2.03 0.50
N PHE A 132 11.81 2.31 1.04
CA PHE A 132 11.30 3.66 1.19
C PHE A 132 11.08 3.96 2.68
N LEU A 133 11.55 5.12 3.12
CA LEU A 133 11.18 5.70 4.40
C LEU A 133 10.26 6.89 4.13
N TYR A 134 9.00 6.75 4.52
CA TYR A 134 8.01 7.80 4.43
C TYR A 134 7.86 8.53 5.76
N GLU A 135 7.66 9.84 5.72
CA GLU A 135 7.25 10.66 6.86
C GLU A 135 5.81 11.10 6.66
N VAL A 136 4.99 10.94 7.70
CA VAL A 136 3.57 11.27 7.70
C VAL A 136 3.39 12.70 8.21
N ASP A 137 2.60 13.48 7.49
CA ASP A 137 2.25 14.85 7.86
C ASP A 137 1.23 14.86 9.01
N MET A 138 1.75 14.84 10.24
CA MET A 138 0.94 14.78 11.45
C MET A 138 0.10 16.04 11.66
N ASP A 139 0.61 17.18 11.25
CA ASP A 139 -0.07 18.46 11.38
C ASP A 139 -1.24 18.55 10.40
N ALA A 140 -1.06 18.02 9.18
CA ALA A 140 -2.15 17.89 8.22
C ALA A 140 -3.26 16.95 8.72
N ALA A 141 -2.93 15.87 9.43
CA ALA A 141 -3.91 14.95 10.02
C ALA A 141 -4.82 15.66 11.04
N VAL A 142 -4.23 16.50 11.89
CA VAL A 142 -4.94 17.30 12.89
C VAL A 142 -5.78 18.38 12.20
N THR A 143 -5.15 19.13 11.28
CA THR A 143 -5.80 20.17 10.46
C THR A 143 -7.04 19.65 9.74
N GLN A 144 -6.94 18.48 9.09
CA GLN A 144 -8.07 17.89 8.37
C GLN A 144 -9.24 17.53 9.30
N THR A 145 -8.94 17.18 10.55
CA THR A 145 -9.98 16.90 11.56
C THR A 145 -10.62 18.20 12.06
N LEU A 146 -9.84 19.27 12.25
CA LEU A 146 -10.37 20.60 12.60
C LEU A 146 -11.24 21.18 11.47
N ASP A 147 -10.84 21.02 10.22
CA ASP A 147 -11.65 21.39 9.05
C ASP A 147 -12.97 20.61 8.99
N ARG A 148 -12.95 19.34 9.43
CA ARG A 148 -14.16 18.52 9.55
C ARG A 148 -15.06 19.08 10.65
N TYR A 149 -14.53 19.36 11.83
CA TYR A 149 -15.30 20.00 12.91
C TYR A 149 -15.87 21.36 12.49
N GLU A 150 -15.15 22.18 11.72
CA GLU A 150 -15.69 23.43 11.16
C GLU A 150 -16.98 23.17 10.35
N ARG A 151 -16.98 22.15 9.50
CA ARG A 151 -18.16 21.79 8.68
C ARG A 151 -19.28 21.20 9.52
N ASP A 152 -18.96 20.27 10.42
CA ASP A 152 -19.92 19.57 11.25
C ASP A 152 -20.62 20.56 12.21
N PHE A 153 -19.86 21.46 12.84
CA PHE A 153 -20.43 22.52 13.68
C PHE A 153 -21.31 23.49 12.88
N LYS A 154 -20.96 23.85 11.64
CA LYS A 154 -21.86 24.64 10.78
C LYS A 154 -23.18 23.90 10.49
N ALA A 155 -23.13 22.60 10.31
CA ALA A 155 -24.32 21.79 10.04
C ALA A 155 -25.20 21.71 11.30
N LEU A 156 -24.61 21.36 12.44
CA LEU A 156 -25.28 21.26 13.74
C LEU A 156 -25.94 22.58 14.16
N LEU A 157 -25.24 23.70 14.03
CA LEU A 157 -25.80 25.03 14.35
C LEU A 157 -26.98 25.39 13.45
N ARG A 158 -27.00 24.94 12.18
CA ARG A 158 -28.14 25.17 11.28
C ARG A 158 -29.33 24.28 11.61
N GLU A 159 -29.07 23.04 12.01
CA GLU A 159 -30.09 22.07 12.38
C GLU A 159 -30.84 22.49 13.65
N GLU A 160 -30.12 22.99 14.66
CA GLU A 160 -30.68 23.50 15.91
C GLU A 160 -31.14 24.98 15.82
N GLU A 161 -31.17 25.55 14.60
CA GLU A 161 -31.58 26.93 14.30
C GLU A 161 -30.82 28.04 15.08
N LEU A 162 -29.60 27.74 15.55
CA LEU A 162 -28.75 28.66 16.32
C LEU A 162 -28.05 29.67 15.40
N ARG A 163 -28.16 30.96 15.75
CA ARG A 163 -27.71 32.06 14.88
C ARG A 163 -26.24 32.40 15.08
N TYR A 164 -25.39 31.96 14.15
CA TYR A 164 -23.96 32.27 14.15
C TYR A 164 -23.56 33.34 13.11
N ARG A 165 -22.44 34.04 13.35
CA ARG A 165 -21.80 34.95 12.38
C ARG A 165 -20.81 34.20 11.50
N SER A 166 -19.93 33.42 12.11
CA SER A 166 -18.94 32.62 11.39
C SER A 166 -18.45 31.45 12.23
N VAL A 167 -18.20 30.33 11.58
CA VAL A 167 -17.44 29.20 12.12
C VAL A 167 -16.24 29.04 11.21
N ARG A 168 -15.03 29.13 11.74
CA ARG A 168 -13.79 29.01 10.98
C ARG A 168 -12.74 28.27 11.78
N HIS A 169 -12.04 27.38 11.12
CA HIS A 169 -10.77 26.87 11.57
C HIS A 169 -9.72 27.99 11.50
N GLN A 170 -9.00 28.19 12.60
CA GLN A 170 -7.87 29.10 12.71
C GLN A 170 -6.76 28.41 13.54
N ASP A 171 -5.60 28.23 12.91
CA ASP A 171 -4.40 27.59 13.48
C ASP A 171 -4.64 26.15 13.94
N ASN A 172 -4.85 25.93 15.25
CA ASN A 172 -5.15 24.61 15.82
C ASN A 172 -6.48 24.62 16.60
N THR A 173 -7.36 25.56 16.24
CA THR A 173 -8.62 25.82 16.95
C THR A 173 -9.76 26.10 15.97
N VAL A 174 -10.99 25.75 16.34
CA VAL A 174 -12.19 26.15 15.61
C VAL A 174 -12.85 27.30 16.38
N ARG A 175 -12.87 28.48 15.76
CA ARG A 175 -13.49 29.68 16.33
C ARG A 175 -14.92 29.84 15.82
N ILE A 176 -15.86 29.81 16.75
CA ILE A 176 -17.30 29.97 16.51
C ILE A 176 -17.71 31.35 17.03
N VAL A 177 -18.02 32.26 16.13
CA VAL A 177 -18.49 33.62 16.47
C VAL A 177 -20.01 33.65 16.40
N MET A 178 -20.63 33.98 17.53
CA MET A 178 -22.09 34.02 17.68
C MET A 178 -22.65 35.42 17.40
N ARG A 179 -23.95 35.50 17.06
CA ARG A 179 -24.63 36.80 16.96
C ARG A 179 -25.03 37.34 18.31
N ASP A 180 -25.54 36.47 19.17
CA ASP A 180 -26.09 36.78 20.48
C ASP A 180 -25.33 36.01 21.57
N THR A 181 -25.09 36.66 22.72
CA THR A 181 -24.40 36.05 23.87
C THR A 181 -25.24 34.98 24.57
N ALA A 182 -26.57 35.08 24.46
CA ALA A 182 -27.50 34.15 25.11
C ALA A 182 -27.37 32.71 24.60
N ASP A 183 -26.97 32.54 23.34
CA ASP A 183 -26.87 31.23 22.68
C ASP A 183 -25.55 30.52 23.00
N LEU A 184 -24.56 31.19 23.61
CA LEU A 184 -23.23 30.61 23.87
C LEU A 184 -23.30 29.33 24.72
N ALA A 185 -24.11 29.33 25.78
CA ALA A 185 -24.25 28.16 26.65
C ALA A 185 -24.90 26.98 25.92
N ALA A 186 -25.88 27.24 25.05
CA ALA A 186 -26.53 26.21 24.25
C ALA A 186 -25.58 25.60 23.21
N VAL A 187 -24.72 26.42 22.60
CA VAL A 187 -23.70 25.94 21.65
C VAL A 187 -22.63 25.12 22.35
N GLU A 188 -22.17 25.55 23.53
CA GLU A 188 -21.20 24.80 24.33
C GLU A 188 -21.74 23.41 24.69
N GLU A 189 -22.97 23.33 25.21
CA GLU A 189 -23.64 22.06 25.52
C GLU A 189 -23.82 21.18 24.27
N LEU A 190 -24.14 21.79 23.12
CA LEU A 190 -24.27 21.08 21.84
C LEU A 190 -22.95 20.44 21.40
N ILE A 191 -21.83 21.14 21.56
CA ILE A 191 -20.49 20.66 21.17
C ILE A 191 -20.00 19.60 22.15
N GLU A 192 -20.18 19.80 23.47
CA GLU A 192 -19.84 18.80 24.48
C GLU A 192 -20.62 17.49 24.30
N ARG A 193 -21.88 17.60 23.84
CA ARG A 193 -22.72 16.43 23.52
C ARG A 193 -22.18 15.65 22.32
N GLU A 194 -21.61 16.34 21.34
CA GLU A 194 -21.04 15.73 20.14
C GLU A 194 -19.67 15.08 20.42
N ASP A 195 -18.79 15.79 21.12
CA ASP A 195 -17.48 15.26 21.55
C ASP A 195 -17.07 15.83 22.92
N PRO A 196 -17.24 15.06 24.01
CA PRO A 196 -16.99 15.52 25.37
C PRO A 196 -15.50 15.70 25.70
N ASN A 197 -14.59 15.30 24.80
CA ASN A 197 -13.15 15.38 25.03
C ASN A 197 -12.52 16.64 24.41
N LEU A 198 -13.31 17.51 23.78
CA LEU A 198 -12.86 18.80 23.26
C LEU A 198 -12.67 19.82 24.38
N SER A 199 -11.66 20.66 24.24
CA SER A 199 -11.46 21.82 25.12
C SER A 199 -12.22 23.01 24.54
N ILE A 200 -13.16 23.57 25.32
CA ILE A 200 -13.95 24.72 24.92
C ILE A 200 -13.60 25.90 25.83
N VAL A 201 -13.21 27.02 25.22
CA VAL A 201 -12.90 28.27 25.91
C VAL A 201 -13.78 29.37 25.36
N ARG A 202 -14.51 30.06 26.25
CA ARG A 202 -15.24 31.27 25.89
C ARG A 202 -14.25 32.41 25.67
N ASP A 203 -14.29 33.01 24.50
CA ASP A 203 -13.53 34.23 24.23
C ASP A 203 -14.46 35.44 24.33
N GLU A 204 -14.38 36.08 25.51
CA GLU A 204 -15.07 37.32 25.83
C GLU A 204 -14.21 38.57 25.56
N SER A 205 -12.99 38.39 25.01
CA SER A 205 -12.01 39.47 24.83
C SER A 205 -12.27 40.35 23.60
N GLY A 206 -13.12 39.91 22.68
CA GLY A 206 -13.50 40.64 21.46
C GLY A 206 -14.88 41.32 21.56
N GLU A 207 -15.17 42.26 20.65
CA GLU A 207 -16.49 42.93 20.55
C GLU A 207 -17.67 41.97 20.23
N THR A 208 -17.39 40.70 19.90
CA THR A 208 -18.39 39.69 19.55
C THR A 208 -18.20 38.41 20.36
N PRO A 209 -19.29 37.82 20.91
CA PRO A 209 -19.22 36.56 21.65
C PRO A 209 -18.67 35.44 20.78
N ALA A 210 -17.65 34.73 21.26
CA ALA A 210 -17.07 33.60 20.55
C ALA A 210 -16.73 32.42 21.47
N LEU A 211 -16.79 31.22 20.91
CA LEU A 211 -16.25 29.99 21.49
C LEU A 211 -15.01 29.58 20.68
N VAL A 212 -13.94 29.25 21.38
CA VAL A 212 -12.73 28.69 20.82
C VAL A 212 -12.68 27.23 21.24
N VAL A 213 -12.82 26.34 20.26
CA VAL A 213 -12.80 24.89 20.47
C VAL A 213 -11.44 24.36 20.02
N SER A 214 -10.78 23.57 20.85
CA SER A 214 -9.49 22.96 20.53
C SER A 214 -9.48 21.49 20.93
N MET A 215 -8.64 20.71 20.26
CA MET A 215 -8.35 19.34 20.68
C MET A 215 -7.44 19.34 21.91
N THR A 216 -7.62 18.36 22.80
CA THR A 216 -6.67 18.11 23.89
C THR A 216 -5.40 17.42 23.38
N GLU A 217 -4.30 17.47 24.13
CA GLU A 217 -3.04 16.80 23.75
C GLU A 217 -3.23 15.29 23.54
N ASP A 218 -4.05 14.65 24.38
CA ASP A 218 -4.37 13.23 24.24
C ASP A 218 -5.16 12.94 22.95
N GLN A 219 -6.11 13.81 22.58
CA GLN A 219 -6.82 13.67 21.30
C GLN A 219 -5.88 13.87 20.11
N ILE A 220 -4.99 14.87 20.16
CA ILE A 220 -4.00 15.12 19.11
C ILE A 220 -3.14 13.86 18.92
N LYS A 221 -2.61 13.31 20.01
CA LYS A 221 -1.80 12.09 19.94
C LYS A 221 -2.57 10.89 19.40
N GLN A 222 -3.82 10.68 19.85
CA GLN A 222 -4.67 9.61 19.32
C GLN A 222 -4.94 9.77 17.83
N ARG A 223 -5.13 11.01 17.35
CA ARG A 223 -5.33 11.29 15.92
C ARG A 223 -4.07 11.05 15.10
N GLN A 224 -2.93 11.43 15.63
CA GLN A 224 -1.62 11.15 15.05
C GLN A 224 -1.33 9.65 14.95
N ASP A 225 -1.54 8.89 16.04
CA ASP A 225 -1.38 7.44 16.04
C ASP A 225 -2.35 6.76 15.06
N PHE A 226 -3.61 7.20 15.06
CA PHE A 226 -4.62 6.73 14.09
C PHE A 226 -4.20 7.01 12.63
N ALA A 227 -3.67 8.20 12.35
CA ALA A 227 -3.23 8.56 11.01
C ALA A 227 -2.12 7.64 10.50
N ILE A 228 -1.14 7.30 11.36
CA ILE A 228 -0.09 6.35 11.02
C ILE A 228 -0.63 4.96 10.80
N ASP A 229 -1.42 4.44 11.74
CA ASP A 229 -1.93 3.07 11.65
C ASP A 229 -2.80 2.91 10.41
N GLN A 230 -3.62 3.90 10.09
CA GLN A 230 -4.42 3.94 8.88
C GLN A 230 -3.54 4.02 7.63
N ASN A 231 -2.52 4.89 7.61
CA ASN A 231 -1.57 4.97 6.49
C ASN A 231 -0.79 3.67 6.29
N ILE A 232 -0.44 2.94 7.36
CA ILE A 232 0.20 1.62 7.29
C ILE A 232 -0.73 0.61 6.63
N ILE A 233 -2.02 0.60 6.98
CA ILE A 233 -3.02 -0.27 6.35
C ILE A 233 -3.14 0.06 4.86
N THR A 234 -3.29 1.35 4.52
CA THR A 234 -3.38 1.81 3.13
C THR A 234 -2.13 1.45 2.34
N LEU A 235 -0.93 1.71 2.86
CA LEU A 235 0.33 1.33 2.22
C LEU A 235 0.44 -0.19 2.05
N ARG A 236 0.05 -0.99 3.05
CA ARG A 236 0.06 -2.45 2.93
C ARG A 236 -0.83 -2.95 1.80
N ASN A 237 -2.03 -2.36 1.64
CA ASN A 237 -2.93 -2.68 0.52
C ASN A 237 -2.29 -2.27 -0.82
N ARG A 238 -1.72 -1.06 -0.91
CA ARG A 238 -1.04 -0.58 -2.11
C ARG A 238 0.16 -1.43 -2.50
N VAL A 239 0.91 -1.93 -1.53
CA VAL A 239 2.04 -2.79 -1.81
C VAL A 239 1.60 -4.15 -2.38
N ASN A 240 0.47 -4.69 -1.94
CA ASN A 240 -0.07 -5.93 -2.52
C ASN A 240 -0.39 -5.75 -4.01
N GLU A 241 -0.81 -4.55 -4.43
CA GLU A 241 -1.07 -4.21 -5.85
C GLU A 241 0.22 -4.12 -6.69
N VAL A 242 1.37 -3.88 -6.07
CA VAL A 242 2.68 -3.90 -6.76
C VAL A 242 3.07 -5.34 -7.14
N GLY A 243 2.40 -6.36 -6.60
CA GLY A 243 2.60 -7.77 -6.98
C GLY A 243 3.85 -8.41 -6.37
N VAL A 244 4.34 -7.87 -5.26
CA VAL A 244 5.48 -8.42 -4.50
C VAL A 244 5.01 -9.46 -3.48
N ALA A 245 5.75 -10.56 -3.36
CA ALA A 245 5.31 -11.72 -2.58
C ALA A 245 5.41 -11.54 -1.05
N GLU A 246 6.32 -10.68 -0.56
CA GLU A 246 6.59 -10.53 0.88
C GLU A 246 6.97 -9.08 1.25
N PRO A 247 6.03 -8.14 1.18
CA PRO A 247 6.31 -6.76 1.56
C PRO A 247 6.36 -6.54 3.06
N VAL A 248 7.25 -5.66 3.49
CA VAL A 248 7.33 -5.22 4.89
C VAL A 248 6.87 -3.77 4.98
N VAL A 249 5.76 -3.53 5.68
CA VAL A 249 5.24 -2.19 5.98
C VAL A 249 5.10 -2.06 7.50
N GLN A 250 5.92 -1.20 8.10
CA GLN A 250 6.03 -1.05 9.55
C GLN A 250 6.19 0.41 9.96
N ARG A 251 5.75 0.74 11.18
CA ARG A 251 6.01 2.03 11.80
C ARG A 251 7.48 2.13 12.21
N GLN A 252 8.11 3.26 11.94
CA GLN A 252 9.45 3.61 12.39
C GLN A 252 9.40 4.92 13.19
N GLY A 253 9.47 4.84 14.52
CA GLY A 253 9.39 6.05 15.35
C GLY A 253 7.97 6.62 15.45
N ALA A 254 7.88 7.94 15.65
CA ALA A 254 6.63 8.61 15.98
C ALA A 254 5.77 8.95 14.76
N ASP A 255 6.39 9.24 13.61
CA ASP A 255 5.84 9.88 12.41
C ASP A 255 6.26 9.21 11.09
N ARG A 256 7.08 8.14 11.13
CA ARG A 256 7.60 7.50 9.91
C ARG A 256 7.09 6.09 9.68
N ILE A 257 7.04 5.72 8.41
CA ILE A 257 6.65 4.38 7.94
C ILE A 257 7.75 3.86 7.03
N VAL A 258 8.29 2.70 7.37
CA VAL A 258 9.26 1.99 6.53
C VAL A 258 8.51 1.00 5.63
N VAL A 259 8.82 1.05 4.33
CA VAL A 259 8.29 0.14 3.32
C VAL A 259 9.45 -0.54 2.60
N GLN A 260 9.46 -1.87 2.59
CA GLN A 260 10.46 -2.68 1.89
C GLN A 260 9.76 -3.61 0.91
N LEU A 261 10.21 -3.59 -0.33
CA LEU A 261 9.69 -4.43 -1.41
C LEU A 261 10.80 -5.32 -1.96
N PRO A 262 11.10 -6.46 -1.32
CA PRO A 262 12.09 -7.41 -1.82
C PRO A 262 11.68 -7.98 -3.18
N GLY A 263 12.59 -7.98 -4.15
CA GLY A 263 12.37 -8.54 -5.47
C GLY A 263 11.44 -7.73 -6.39
N VAL A 264 11.14 -6.47 -6.05
CA VAL A 264 10.40 -5.60 -6.98
C VAL A 264 11.22 -5.33 -8.24
N GLN A 265 10.58 -5.43 -9.40
CA GLN A 265 11.27 -5.28 -10.69
C GLN A 265 11.23 -3.86 -11.25
N ASP A 266 10.15 -3.12 -10.95
CA ASP A 266 9.98 -1.73 -11.36
C ASP A 266 9.85 -0.80 -10.13
N PRO A 267 10.98 -0.27 -9.63
CA PRO A 267 11.02 0.73 -8.56
C PRO A 267 10.17 1.97 -8.84
N THR A 268 10.15 2.45 -10.09
CA THR A 268 9.48 3.70 -10.46
C THR A 268 7.96 3.52 -10.41
N ARG A 269 7.44 2.41 -10.93
CA ARG A 269 6.02 2.06 -10.81
C ARG A 269 5.61 1.85 -9.35
N ALA A 270 6.45 1.16 -8.58
CA ALA A 270 6.20 0.98 -7.15
C ALA A 270 6.12 2.32 -6.41
N LYS A 271 7.07 3.23 -6.68
CA LYS A 271 7.06 4.59 -6.13
C LYS A 271 5.80 5.37 -6.52
N LYS A 272 5.35 5.27 -7.77
CA LYS A 272 4.12 5.94 -8.23
C LYS A 272 2.88 5.43 -7.48
N ILE A 273 2.77 4.12 -7.25
CA ILE A 273 1.62 3.52 -6.54
C ILE A 273 1.66 3.84 -5.03
N LEU A 274 2.84 3.79 -4.42
CA LEU A 274 2.99 3.98 -2.97
C LEU A 274 3.02 5.45 -2.55
N GLY A 275 3.77 6.26 -3.29
CA GLY A 275 4.01 7.67 -3.00
C GLY A 275 2.90 8.61 -3.51
N ALA A 276 1.97 8.14 -4.34
CA ALA A 276 0.82 8.96 -4.72
C ALA A 276 -0.02 9.25 -3.48
N THR A 277 0.02 10.47 -2.97
CA THR A 277 -0.90 10.98 -1.93
C THR A 277 -2.31 11.23 -2.51
N ALA A 278 -2.69 10.39 -3.46
CA ALA A 278 -3.91 10.45 -4.23
C ALA A 278 -5.13 10.32 -3.31
N THR A 279 -5.84 11.41 -3.12
CA THR A 279 -7.24 11.34 -2.72
C THR A 279 -8.10 11.47 -3.97
N LEU A 280 -9.19 10.71 -3.99
CA LEU A 280 -10.16 10.76 -5.06
C LEU A 280 -11.42 11.41 -4.51
N GLU A 281 -11.95 12.37 -5.25
CA GLU A 281 -13.19 13.07 -4.90
C GLU A 281 -14.21 12.97 -6.04
N PHE A 282 -15.42 12.55 -5.71
CA PHE A 282 -16.54 12.59 -6.63
C PHE A 282 -17.28 13.91 -6.48
N ARG A 283 -17.41 14.68 -7.56
CA ARG A 283 -18.05 16.00 -7.57
C ARG A 283 -19.03 16.11 -8.74
N LEU A 284 -20.09 16.89 -8.58
CA LEU A 284 -20.98 17.23 -9.70
C LEU A 284 -20.33 18.28 -10.60
N VAL A 285 -20.55 18.19 -11.91
CA VAL A 285 -20.15 19.23 -12.85
C VAL A 285 -21.16 20.38 -12.79
N ASP A 286 -20.65 21.61 -12.70
CA ASP A 286 -21.44 22.83 -12.82
C ASP A 286 -21.70 23.13 -14.30
N GLN A 287 -22.96 23.03 -14.70
CA GLN A 287 -23.39 23.30 -16.07
C GLN A 287 -23.89 24.73 -16.29
N ASP A 288 -24.16 25.46 -15.20
CA ASP A 288 -24.70 26.81 -15.27
C ASP A 288 -23.57 27.84 -15.48
N GLY A 289 -22.37 27.53 -14.99
CA GLY A 289 -21.15 28.31 -15.18
C GLY A 289 -20.43 28.04 -16.51
N ASN A 290 -19.62 29.01 -16.95
CA ASN A 290 -18.72 28.87 -18.10
C ASN A 290 -17.26 28.70 -17.63
N ALA A 291 -16.70 27.50 -17.81
CA ALA A 291 -15.35 27.17 -17.35
C ALA A 291 -14.25 27.96 -18.06
N TYR A 292 -14.37 28.19 -19.37
CA TYR A 292 -13.41 28.98 -20.14
C TYR A 292 -13.43 30.46 -19.75
N GLU A 293 -14.61 31.00 -19.44
CA GLU A 293 -14.71 32.37 -18.93
C GLU A 293 -14.11 32.48 -17.52
N ALA A 294 -14.38 31.51 -16.65
CA ALA A 294 -13.82 31.47 -15.30
C ALA A 294 -12.29 31.39 -15.32
N GLU A 295 -11.69 30.58 -16.20
CA GLU A 295 -10.24 30.51 -16.38
C GLU A 295 -9.65 31.84 -16.86
N ARG A 296 -10.26 32.45 -17.90
CA ARG A 296 -9.74 33.69 -18.49
C ARG A 296 -9.88 34.91 -17.56
N THR A 297 -10.97 34.97 -16.80
CA THR A 297 -11.31 36.16 -15.98
C THR A 297 -10.95 36.01 -14.51
N GLY A 298 -10.65 34.79 -14.06
CA GLY A 298 -10.46 34.46 -12.64
C GLY A 298 -11.74 34.54 -11.79
N ARG A 299 -12.91 34.77 -12.40
CA ARG A 299 -14.19 34.90 -11.68
C ARG A 299 -14.92 33.57 -11.68
N ILE A 300 -14.82 32.87 -10.56
CA ILE A 300 -15.47 31.56 -10.35
C ILE A 300 -16.82 31.77 -9.63
N PRO A 301 -17.92 31.13 -10.07
CA PRO A 301 -19.19 31.14 -9.34
C PRO A 301 -19.03 30.67 -7.88
N PHE A 302 -19.84 31.22 -6.97
CA PHE A 302 -19.67 31.02 -5.52
C PHE A 302 -19.72 29.54 -5.07
N ASN A 303 -20.54 28.72 -5.74
CA ASN A 303 -20.72 27.30 -5.43
C ASN A 303 -19.80 26.37 -6.23
N SER A 304 -18.86 26.92 -6.99
CA SER A 304 -18.07 26.17 -7.96
C SER A 304 -16.58 26.34 -7.70
N LYS A 305 -15.79 25.39 -8.19
CA LYS A 305 -14.34 25.42 -8.22
C LYS A 305 -13.89 25.02 -9.61
N LEU A 306 -12.89 25.74 -10.12
CA LEU A 306 -12.30 25.49 -11.43
C LEU A 306 -11.25 24.38 -11.30
N PHE A 307 -11.36 23.37 -12.15
CA PHE A 307 -10.40 22.29 -12.31
C PHE A 307 -9.98 22.17 -13.77
N LYS A 308 -9.01 21.30 -14.04
CA LYS A 308 -8.55 20.97 -15.39
C LYS A 308 -8.62 19.46 -15.61
N GLU A 309 -9.02 19.06 -16.80
CA GLU A 309 -8.89 17.68 -17.29
C GLU A 309 -7.43 17.41 -17.75
N ARG A 310 -7.10 16.14 -18.00
CA ARG A 310 -5.77 15.67 -18.45
C ARG A 310 -5.23 16.36 -19.69
N ASP A 311 -6.12 16.78 -20.58
CA ASP A 311 -5.79 17.49 -21.82
C ASP A 311 -5.66 19.01 -21.63
N GLY A 312 -5.83 19.49 -20.39
CA GLY A 312 -5.80 20.90 -20.03
C GLY A 312 -7.15 21.62 -20.18
N THR A 313 -8.22 20.92 -20.57
CA THR A 313 -9.55 21.50 -20.72
C THR A 313 -10.08 21.99 -19.36
N PRO A 314 -10.49 23.26 -19.22
CA PRO A 314 -11.05 23.76 -17.97
C PRO A 314 -12.47 23.22 -17.75
N ILE A 315 -12.76 22.79 -16.53
CA ILE A 315 -14.08 22.30 -16.11
C ILE A 315 -14.47 22.89 -14.76
N LEU A 316 -15.73 23.29 -14.62
CA LEU A 316 -16.28 23.77 -13.36
C LEU A 316 -16.96 22.62 -12.64
N LEU A 317 -16.58 22.40 -11.39
CA LEU A 317 -17.20 21.42 -10.52
C LEU A 317 -17.81 22.10 -9.30
N ASN A 318 -18.87 21.53 -8.77
CA ASN A 318 -19.44 21.97 -7.51
C ASN A 318 -18.42 21.83 -6.37
N ARG A 319 -18.47 22.77 -5.43
CA ARG A 319 -17.60 22.76 -4.25
C ARG A 319 -17.87 21.59 -3.32
N ASP A 320 -19.11 21.11 -3.26
CA ASP A 320 -19.50 19.99 -2.41
C ASP A 320 -18.96 18.67 -2.97
N VAL A 321 -18.33 17.89 -2.10
CA VAL A 321 -17.82 16.55 -2.40
C VAL A 321 -18.92 15.54 -2.06
N ILE A 322 -19.22 14.65 -3.01
CA ILE A 322 -20.26 13.62 -2.87
C ILE A 322 -19.72 12.47 -2.02
N VAL A 323 -18.59 11.92 -2.46
CA VAL A 323 -17.90 10.76 -1.88
C VAL A 323 -16.40 10.96 -2.08
N THR A 324 -15.63 10.46 -1.13
CA THR A 324 -14.16 10.51 -1.10
C THR A 324 -13.57 9.10 -1.15
N GLY A 325 -12.29 8.98 -1.51
CA GLY A 325 -11.59 7.69 -1.64
C GLY A 325 -11.54 6.82 -0.38
N ASP A 326 -11.67 7.38 0.83
CA ASP A 326 -11.75 6.63 2.10
C ASP A 326 -13.06 5.84 2.24
N GLN A 327 -14.09 6.22 1.48
CA GLN A 327 -15.41 5.59 1.48
C GLN A 327 -15.53 4.48 0.42
N LEU A 328 -14.45 4.21 -0.33
CA LEU A 328 -14.38 3.08 -1.24
C LEU A 328 -14.03 1.79 -0.51
N VAL A 329 -14.80 0.74 -0.79
CA VAL A 329 -14.56 -0.62 -0.28
C VAL A 329 -13.75 -1.42 -1.30
N ASP A 330 -14.09 -1.28 -2.59
CA ASP A 330 -13.43 -2.02 -3.67
C ASP A 330 -13.57 -1.29 -5.01
N ALA A 331 -12.63 -1.54 -5.90
CA ALA A 331 -12.68 -1.12 -7.29
C ALA A 331 -12.01 -2.14 -8.20
N SER A 332 -12.71 -2.55 -9.25
CA SER A 332 -12.22 -3.54 -10.21
C SER A 332 -12.38 -3.04 -11.65
N SER A 333 -11.38 -3.31 -12.48
CA SER A 333 -11.52 -3.12 -13.92
C SER A 333 -12.47 -4.19 -14.48
N GLY A 334 -13.16 -3.90 -15.58
CA GLY A 334 -14.07 -4.83 -16.20
C GLY A 334 -14.60 -4.31 -17.53
N PHE A 335 -15.50 -5.07 -18.14
CA PHE A 335 -16.14 -4.67 -19.39
C PHE A 335 -17.64 -4.57 -19.20
N SER A 336 -18.23 -3.49 -19.74
CA SER A 336 -19.67 -3.25 -19.78
C SER A 336 -20.06 -2.91 -21.21
N GLU A 337 -21.00 -3.67 -21.78
CA GLU A 337 -21.47 -3.50 -23.17
C GLU A 337 -20.33 -3.47 -24.22
N GLY A 338 -19.26 -4.23 -24.00
CA GLY A 338 -18.09 -4.30 -24.89
C GLY A 338 -17.11 -3.13 -24.76
N SER A 339 -17.32 -2.22 -23.81
CA SER A 339 -16.40 -1.11 -23.51
C SER A 339 -15.74 -1.31 -22.14
N PRO A 340 -14.48 -0.87 -21.95
CA PRO A 340 -13.84 -0.89 -20.64
C PRO A 340 -14.60 -0.05 -19.62
N SER A 341 -14.61 -0.53 -18.38
CA SER A 341 -15.35 0.06 -17.26
C SER A 341 -14.65 -0.22 -15.94
N VAL A 342 -14.95 0.57 -14.92
CA VAL A 342 -14.51 0.34 -13.54
C VAL A 342 -15.74 0.13 -12.67
N ASN A 343 -15.85 -1.04 -12.05
CA ASN A 343 -16.86 -1.32 -11.03
C ASN A 343 -16.37 -0.74 -9.70
N VAL A 344 -17.21 0.05 -9.03
CA VAL A 344 -16.89 0.68 -7.75
C VAL A 344 -17.87 0.21 -6.70
N SER A 345 -17.36 -0.13 -5.52
CA SER A 345 -18.15 -0.43 -4.33
C SER A 345 -17.83 0.57 -3.21
N LEU A 346 -18.87 1.12 -2.61
CA LEU A 346 -18.79 2.09 -1.51
C LEU A 346 -19.22 1.47 -0.17
N ASP A 347 -18.76 2.08 0.92
CA ASP A 347 -19.23 1.77 2.26
C ASP A 347 -20.66 2.31 2.51
N ALA A 348 -21.21 2.07 3.70
CA ALA A 348 -22.57 2.48 4.02
C ALA A 348 -22.77 4.01 4.10
N LYS A 349 -21.71 4.79 4.37
CA LYS A 349 -21.78 6.25 4.43
C LYS A 349 -21.75 6.83 3.02
N GLY A 350 -20.76 6.43 2.20
CA GLY A 350 -20.64 6.80 0.80
C GLY A 350 -21.86 6.38 0.00
N ALA A 351 -22.41 5.18 0.23
CA ALA A 351 -23.60 4.69 -0.45
C ALA A 351 -24.85 5.57 -0.19
N ARG A 352 -24.99 6.14 1.01
CA ARG A 352 -26.11 7.05 1.34
C ARG A 352 -25.95 8.39 0.62
N ASN A 353 -24.76 8.98 0.67
CA ASN A 353 -24.46 10.25 0.00
C ASN A 353 -24.61 10.13 -1.53
N MET A 354 -24.13 9.02 -2.10
CA MET A 354 -24.24 8.74 -3.52
C MET A 354 -25.70 8.53 -3.94
N LEU A 355 -26.49 7.81 -3.14
CA LEU A 355 -27.92 7.61 -3.39
C LEU A 355 -28.72 8.91 -3.37
N GLU A 356 -28.47 9.78 -2.39
CA GLU A 356 -29.15 11.06 -2.29
C GLU A 356 -28.79 11.98 -3.47
N THR A 357 -27.51 11.99 -3.84
CA THR A 357 -27.01 12.82 -4.95
C THR A 357 -27.57 12.36 -6.29
N THR A 358 -27.51 11.06 -6.59
CA THR A 358 -27.96 10.52 -7.89
C THR A 358 -29.47 10.66 -8.08
N LYS A 359 -30.28 10.55 -7.01
CA LYS A 359 -31.73 10.80 -7.06
C LYS A 359 -32.11 12.19 -7.59
N ARG A 360 -31.30 13.21 -7.28
CA ARG A 360 -31.57 14.62 -7.63
C ARG A 360 -30.83 15.10 -8.87
N ASN A 361 -29.92 14.29 -9.42
CA ASN A 361 -28.98 14.67 -10.47
C ASN A 361 -28.89 13.65 -11.60
N LEU A 362 -30.01 12.99 -11.92
CA LEU A 362 -30.11 12.16 -13.12
C LEU A 362 -29.77 12.97 -14.38
N ASP A 363 -29.10 12.32 -15.33
CA ASP A 363 -28.64 12.87 -16.60
C ASP A 363 -27.66 14.04 -16.49
N LYS A 364 -27.15 14.33 -15.28
CA LYS A 364 -26.10 15.33 -15.08
C LYS A 364 -24.71 14.67 -15.06
N PRO A 365 -23.66 15.38 -15.49
CA PRO A 365 -22.30 14.87 -15.42
C PRO A 365 -21.75 14.93 -13.99
N MET A 366 -20.97 13.92 -13.67
CA MET A 366 -20.22 13.75 -12.42
C MET A 366 -18.76 13.53 -12.79
N ALA A 367 -17.89 14.23 -12.09
CA ALA A 367 -16.45 14.17 -12.28
C ALA A 367 -15.78 13.41 -11.13
N VAL A 368 -14.71 12.71 -11.45
CA VAL A 368 -13.76 12.15 -10.49
C VAL A 368 -12.51 13.03 -10.53
N VAL A 369 -12.19 13.63 -9.39
CA VAL A 369 -11.00 14.47 -9.21
C VAL A 369 -9.93 13.66 -8.51
N PHE A 370 -8.75 13.62 -9.10
CA PHE A 370 -7.51 13.15 -8.51
C PHE A 370 -6.79 14.33 -7.87
N ILE A 371 -6.53 14.23 -6.58
CA ILE A 371 -5.81 15.25 -5.82
C ILE A 371 -4.54 14.62 -5.30
N GLU A 372 -3.40 15.20 -5.67
CA GLU A 372 -2.08 14.78 -5.25
C GLU A 372 -1.38 15.93 -4.54
N LYS A 373 -0.83 15.65 -3.34
CA LYS A 373 0.02 16.59 -2.61
C LYS A 373 1.48 16.15 -2.74
N LYS A 374 2.30 17.00 -3.33
CA LYS A 374 3.75 16.82 -3.47
C LYS A 374 4.46 17.90 -2.69
N ARG A 375 5.67 17.59 -2.25
CA ARG A 375 6.59 18.59 -1.72
C ARG A 375 7.65 18.88 -2.76
N GLU A 376 7.75 20.14 -3.15
CA GLU A 376 8.75 20.63 -4.11
C GLU A 376 9.75 21.52 -3.40
N PHE A 377 11.03 21.42 -3.79
CA PHE A 377 12.07 22.32 -3.32
C PHE A 377 12.14 23.52 -4.27
N GLN A 378 11.81 24.70 -3.76
CA GLN A 378 11.92 25.94 -4.51
C GLN A 378 13.09 26.76 -3.98
N GLN A 379 13.91 27.32 -4.87
CA GLN A 379 14.90 28.31 -4.45
C GLN A 379 14.22 29.66 -4.29
N ARG A 380 14.24 30.19 -3.05
CA ARG A 380 13.83 31.55 -2.76
C ARG A 380 14.97 32.25 -2.05
N ASP A 381 15.45 33.34 -2.66
CA ASP A 381 16.55 34.16 -2.13
C ASP A 381 17.86 33.40 -1.83
N GLY A 382 18.12 32.30 -2.55
CA GLY A 382 19.35 31.50 -2.42
C GLY A 382 19.28 30.40 -1.35
N GLU A 383 18.15 30.26 -0.66
CA GLU A 383 17.85 29.13 0.23
C GLU A 383 16.84 28.19 -0.43
N GLU A 384 17.06 26.88 -0.27
CA GLU A 384 16.07 25.86 -0.66
C GLU A 384 14.97 25.83 0.40
N ILE A 385 13.77 26.27 0.03
CA ILE A 385 12.58 26.14 0.86
C ILE A 385 11.70 25.00 0.35
N GLU A 386 11.25 24.18 1.28
CA GLU A 386 10.24 23.15 1.02
C GLU A 386 8.87 23.81 0.87
N VAL A 387 8.19 23.56 -0.25
CA VAL A 387 6.85 24.07 -0.54
C VAL A 387 5.93 22.90 -0.87
N ASP A 388 4.80 22.82 -0.18
CA ASP A 388 3.77 21.85 -0.51
C ASP A 388 2.95 22.34 -1.72
N VAL A 389 2.95 21.54 -2.78
CA VAL A 389 2.22 21.76 -4.03
C VAL A 389 1.07 20.77 -4.09
N THR A 390 -0.15 21.28 -4.27
CA THR A 390 -1.33 20.44 -4.50
C THR A 390 -1.66 20.47 -5.99
N GLU A 391 -1.60 19.32 -6.63
CA GLU A 391 -2.06 19.11 -8.00
C GLU A 391 -3.45 18.50 -7.97
N GLU A 392 -4.39 19.13 -8.69
CA GLU A 392 -5.77 18.67 -8.79
C GLU A 392 -6.12 18.49 -10.26
N GLU A 393 -6.51 17.28 -10.64
CA GLU A 393 -6.80 16.90 -12.02
C GLU A 393 -8.13 16.14 -12.10
N VAL A 394 -8.95 16.43 -13.10
CA VAL A 394 -10.12 15.63 -13.42
C VAL A 394 -9.71 14.47 -14.31
N ILE A 395 -9.88 13.25 -13.79
CA ILE A 395 -9.45 12.02 -14.47
C ILE A 395 -10.59 11.34 -15.23
N SER A 396 -11.84 11.69 -14.94
CA SER A 396 -13.02 11.13 -15.61
C SER A 396 -14.22 12.04 -15.42
N VAL A 397 -15.00 12.22 -16.48
CA VAL A 397 -16.32 12.87 -16.44
C VAL A 397 -17.33 11.93 -17.07
N ALA A 398 -18.35 11.53 -16.29
CA ALA A 398 -19.36 10.58 -16.73
C ALA A 398 -20.77 11.07 -16.37
N THR A 399 -21.74 10.78 -17.23
CA THR A 399 -23.14 11.12 -16.99
C THR A 399 -23.78 10.12 -16.03
N ILE A 400 -24.54 10.63 -15.05
CA ILE A 400 -25.34 9.81 -14.13
C ILE A 400 -26.55 9.24 -14.88
N ARG A 401 -26.46 8.00 -15.35
CA ARG A 401 -27.52 7.31 -16.14
C ARG A 401 -28.57 6.59 -15.30
N GLY A 402 -28.44 6.57 -13.98
CA GLY A 402 -29.35 5.86 -13.10
C GLY A 402 -29.19 6.27 -11.65
N VAL A 403 -30.15 5.84 -10.81
CA VAL A 403 -30.08 6.02 -9.37
C VAL A 403 -29.36 4.82 -8.76
N PHE A 404 -28.24 5.07 -8.10
CA PHE A 404 -27.41 4.03 -7.51
C PHE A 404 -26.92 4.43 -6.11
N SER A 405 -26.63 3.44 -5.28
CA SER A 405 -26.17 3.62 -3.90
C SER A 405 -24.74 3.13 -3.73
N SER A 406 -24.56 1.89 -3.29
CA SER A 406 -23.26 1.31 -2.91
C SER A 406 -22.45 0.77 -4.06
N ARG A 407 -23.05 0.55 -5.24
CA ARG A 407 -22.38 -0.03 -6.39
C ARG A 407 -22.72 0.74 -7.65
N PHE A 408 -21.70 1.10 -8.42
CA PHE A 408 -21.87 1.76 -9.71
C PHE A 408 -20.70 1.44 -10.65
N GLN A 409 -20.85 1.81 -11.91
CA GLN A 409 -19.86 1.60 -12.95
C GLN A 409 -19.43 2.94 -13.54
N ILE A 410 -18.12 3.11 -13.74
CA ILE A 410 -17.54 4.22 -14.49
C ILE A 410 -17.21 3.68 -15.89
N THR A 411 -17.81 4.26 -16.93
CA THR A 411 -17.66 3.83 -18.32
C THR A 411 -16.99 4.92 -19.16
N GLY A 412 -16.56 4.59 -20.39
CA GLY A 412 -15.97 5.56 -21.31
C GLY A 412 -14.46 5.72 -21.16
N LEU A 413 -13.81 4.74 -20.53
CA LEU A 413 -12.36 4.69 -20.31
C LEU A 413 -11.71 3.77 -21.35
N THR A 414 -10.44 3.99 -21.64
CA THR A 414 -9.63 2.98 -22.35
C THR A 414 -9.28 1.82 -21.41
N SER A 415 -8.88 0.67 -21.97
CA SER A 415 -8.49 -0.50 -21.16
C SER A 415 -7.33 -0.19 -20.19
N PRO A 416 -6.23 0.47 -20.61
CA PRO A 416 -5.18 0.90 -19.68
C PRO A 416 -5.68 1.87 -18.60
N GLU A 417 -6.48 2.86 -18.97
CA GLU A 417 -7.03 3.83 -18.00
C GLU A 417 -7.96 3.18 -16.98
N SER A 418 -8.77 2.20 -17.40
CA SER A 418 -9.66 1.48 -16.49
C SER A 418 -8.88 0.68 -15.44
N ARG A 419 -7.75 0.08 -15.82
CA ARG A 419 -6.86 -0.64 -14.90
C ARG A 419 -6.17 0.31 -13.94
N ASP A 420 -5.61 1.41 -14.46
CA ASP A 420 -4.94 2.42 -13.64
C ASP A 420 -5.92 3.07 -12.66
N LEU A 421 -7.13 3.44 -13.11
CA LEU A 421 -8.16 4.02 -12.27
C LEU A 421 -8.64 3.03 -11.19
N ALA A 422 -8.90 1.77 -11.55
CA ALA A 422 -9.29 0.75 -10.59
C ALA A 422 -8.21 0.54 -9.52
N LEU A 423 -6.94 0.51 -9.91
CA LEU A 423 -5.81 0.41 -8.98
C LEU A 423 -5.75 1.63 -8.05
N LEU A 424 -5.87 2.85 -8.58
CA LEU A 424 -5.86 4.09 -7.78
C LEU A 424 -7.05 4.17 -6.82
N LEU A 425 -8.23 3.71 -7.24
CA LEU A 425 -9.43 3.66 -6.41
C LEU A 425 -9.30 2.63 -5.28
N ARG A 426 -8.75 1.44 -5.57
CA ARG A 426 -8.56 0.36 -4.58
C ARG A 426 -7.41 0.63 -3.62
N ALA A 427 -6.40 1.36 -4.09
CA ALA A 427 -5.27 1.83 -3.30
C ALA A 427 -5.70 2.66 -2.08
N GLY A 428 -6.94 3.17 -2.06
CA GLY A 428 -7.52 3.93 -0.96
C GLY A 428 -6.87 5.29 -0.76
N SER A 429 -7.53 6.17 0.00
CA SER A 429 -6.91 7.42 0.45
C SER A 429 -6.03 7.20 1.68
N LEU A 430 -4.96 7.98 1.77
CA LEU A 430 -4.20 8.12 3.00
C LEU A 430 -4.99 8.96 4.01
N ALA A 431 -4.84 8.67 5.30
CA ALA A 431 -5.40 9.47 6.39
C ALA A 431 -4.69 10.83 6.54
N ALA A 432 -3.42 10.87 6.15
CA ALA A 432 -2.62 12.08 6.10
C ALA A 432 -1.59 11.97 4.95
N PRO A 433 -1.18 13.11 4.34
CA PRO A 433 -0.12 13.12 3.34
C PRO A 433 1.16 12.44 3.86
N ILE A 434 1.90 11.82 2.95
CA ILE A 434 3.21 11.22 3.25
C ILE A 434 4.25 11.71 2.26
N TYR A 435 5.49 11.87 2.73
CA TYR A 435 6.61 12.32 1.94
C TYR A 435 7.76 11.32 2.03
N ILE A 436 8.51 11.13 0.95
CA ILE A 436 9.68 10.24 0.96
C ILE A 436 10.85 11.00 1.59
N VAL A 437 11.35 10.51 2.71
CA VAL A 437 12.56 11.02 3.37
C VAL A 437 13.79 10.28 2.88
N GLU A 438 13.66 8.99 2.61
CA GLU A 438 14.76 8.14 2.16
C GLU A 438 14.31 7.13 1.12
N GLU A 439 15.09 6.99 0.05
CA GLU A 439 14.89 6.01 -1.01
C GLU A 439 16.22 5.26 -1.24
N ARG A 440 16.19 3.93 -1.12
CA ARG A 440 17.31 3.07 -1.51
C ARG A 440 16.82 1.96 -2.43
N THR A 441 17.48 1.82 -3.56
CA THR A 441 17.19 0.78 -4.55
C THR A 441 18.41 -0.13 -4.70
N ILE A 442 18.20 -1.44 -4.53
CA ILE A 442 19.23 -2.47 -4.70
C ILE A 442 18.85 -3.30 -5.91
N GLY A 443 19.70 -3.30 -6.94
CA GLY A 443 19.47 -4.10 -8.14
C GLY A 443 19.47 -5.61 -7.85
N PRO A 444 18.61 -6.42 -8.51
CA PRO A 444 18.59 -7.87 -8.33
C PRO A 444 19.94 -8.55 -8.59
N SER A 445 20.73 -8.02 -9.53
CA SER A 445 22.08 -8.54 -9.86
C SER A 445 23.09 -8.35 -8.72
N LEU A 446 23.04 -7.21 -8.02
CA LEU A 446 23.88 -6.96 -6.84
C LEU A 446 23.50 -7.88 -5.69
N GLY A 447 22.19 -8.10 -5.48
CA GLY A 447 21.70 -9.07 -4.50
C GLY A 447 22.18 -10.49 -4.79
N GLN A 448 22.06 -10.95 -6.04
CA GLN A 448 22.53 -12.27 -6.45
C GLN A 448 24.05 -12.44 -6.26
N ASP A 449 24.84 -11.45 -6.63
CA ASP A 449 26.30 -11.47 -6.43
C ASP A 449 26.67 -11.54 -4.93
N ASN A 450 25.92 -10.82 -4.07
CA ASN A 450 26.08 -10.91 -2.62
C ASN A 450 25.74 -12.30 -2.08
N ILE A 451 24.67 -12.93 -2.59
CA ILE A 451 24.29 -14.31 -2.25
C ILE A 451 25.42 -15.27 -2.65
N ASP A 452 25.90 -15.18 -3.89
CA ASP A 452 26.91 -16.10 -4.42
C ASP A 452 28.23 -16.00 -3.64
N LYS A 453 28.69 -14.77 -3.38
CA LYS A 453 29.88 -14.50 -2.55
C LYS A 453 29.70 -14.97 -1.11
N GLY A 454 28.53 -14.72 -0.51
CA GLY A 454 28.19 -15.13 0.84
C GLY A 454 28.22 -16.65 1.02
N PHE A 455 27.57 -17.38 0.11
CA PHE A 455 27.59 -18.85 0.11
C PHE A 455 29.00 -19.40 -0.17
N LEU A 456 29.77 -18.77 -1.06
CA LEU A 456 31.16 -19.17 -1.29
C LEU A 456 32.01 -18.99 -0.03
N ALA A 457 31.85 -17.87 0.68
CA ALA A 457 32.56 -17.61 1.93
C ALA A 457 32.22 -18.63 3.03
N VAL A 458 30.93 -18.94 3.23
CA VAL A 458 30.49 -19.98 4.18
C VAL A 458 31.07 -21.35 3.80
N LYS A 459 31.00 -21.75 2.52
CA LYS A 459 31.53 -23.05 2.05
C LYS A 459 33.03 -23.16 2.28
N VAL A 460 33.80 -22.13 1.92
CA VAL A 460 35.25 -22.12 2.09
C VAL A 460 35.63 -22.09 3.56
N GLY A 461 35.01 -21.22 4.37
CA GLY A 461 35.25 -21.15 5.82
C GLY A 461 34.97 -22.48 6.51
N PHE A 462 33.80 -23.07 6.25
CA PHE A 462 33.42 -24.38 6.77
C PHE A 462 34.42 -25.47 6.37
N LEU A 463 34.83 -25.53 5.09
CA LEU A 463 35.81 -26.51 4.63
C LEU A 463 37.16 -26.35 5.35
N VAL A 464 37.65 -25.12 5.51
CA VAL A 464 38.92 -24.84 6.20
C VAL A 464 38.85 -25.28 7.67
N VAL A 465 37.76 -24.97 8.37
CA VAL A 465 37.55 -25.38 9.77
C VAL A 465 37.50 -26.90 9.89
N VAL A 466 36.74 -27.59 9.03
CA VAL A 466 36.64 -29.06 9.03
C VAL A 466 38.01 -29.70 8.77
N VAL A 467 38.76 -29.22 7.78
CA VAL A 467 40.11 -29.74 7.49
C VAL A 467 41.04 -29.52 8.68
N PHE A 468 40.98 -28.34 9.31
CA PHE A 468 41.79 -28.02 10.48
C PHE A 468 41.44 -28.90 11.68
N MET A 469 40.15 -29.07 11.99
CA MET A 469 39.68 -29.90 13.10
C MET A 469 40.03 -31.37 12.90
N ALA A 470 39.80 -31.91 11.70
CA ALA A 470 40.16 -33.27 11.35
C ALA A 470 41.68 -33.52 11.46
N PHE A 471 42.51 -32.55 11.04
CA PHE A 471 43.97 -32.69 11.13
C PHE A 471 44.50 -32.56 12.56
N TYR A 472 44.06 -31.54 13.30
CA TYR A 472 44.57 -31.22 14.64
C TYR A 472 44.00 -32.14 15.73
N TYR A 473 42.69 -32.41 15.70
CA TYR A 473 41.97 -33.17 16.73
C TYR A 473 41.61 -34.60 16.33
N ARG A 474 41.90 -35.03 15.09
CA ARG A 474 41.67 -36.40 14.57
C ARG A 474 40.21 -36.85 14.76
N VAL A 475 39.99 -37.95 15.50
CA VAL A 475 38.65 -38.53 15.73
C VAL A 475 37.75 -37.60 16.54
N PHE A 476 38.30 -36.86 17.51
CA PHE A 476 37.52 -35.86 18.25
C PHE A 476 37.17 -34.66 17.36
N GLY A 477 38.02 -34.33 16.38
CA GLY A 477 37.73 -33.34 15.35
C GLY A 477 36.49 -33.70 14.54
N LEU A 478 36.40 -34.95 14.07
CA LEU A 478 35.22 -35.42 13.31
C LEU A 478 33.91 -35.32 14.10
N VAL A 479 33.95 -35.53 15.43
CA VAL A 479 32.77 -35.36 16.29
C VAL A 479 32.40 -33.89 16.42
N ALA A 480 33.39 -32.99 16.52
CA ALA A 480 33.18 -31.55 16.53
C ALA A 480 32.62 -31.05 15.20
N ASP A 481 33.14 -31.53 14.07
CA ASP A 481 32.65 -31.21 12.72
C ASP A 481 31.19 -31.65 12.54
N PHE A 482 30.83 -32.82 13.06
CA PHE A 482 29.44 -33.26 13.08
C PHE A 482 28.56 -32.32 13.90
N ALA A 483 29.01 -31.91 15.09
CA ALA A 483 28.28 -30.95 15.92
C ALA A 483 28.13 -29.57 15.25
N LEU A 484 29.17 -29.09 14.56
CA LEU A 484 29.16 -27.85 13.80
C LEU A 484 28.15 -27.91 12.65
N LEU A 485 28.12 -29.03 11.91
CA LEU A 485 27.13 -29.25 10.85
C LEU A 485 25.70 -29.28 11.42
N MET A 486 25.48 -29.96 12.55
CA MET A 486 24.17 -29.96 13.22
C MET A 486 23.76 -28.55 13.67
N ASN A 487 24.70 -27.76 14.19
CA ASN A 487 24.43 -26.38 14.58
C ASN A 487 23.99 -25.53 13.38
N LEU A 488 24.68 -25.65 12.24
CA LEU A 488 24.31 -24.94 11.01
C LEU A 488 22.90 -25.33 10.53
N VAL A 489 22.57 -26.62 10.54
CA VAL A 489 21.22 -27.11 10.18
C VAL A 489 20.16 -26.55 11.12
N LEU A 490 20.44 -26.49 12.44
CA LEU A 490 19.54 -25.92 13.43
C LEU A 490 19.31 -24.42 13.23
N ILE A 491 20.36 -23.65 12.91
CA ILE A 491 20.26 -22.22 12.62
C ILE A 491 19.36 -22.01 11.39
N VAL A 492 19.61 -22.74 10.30
CA VAL A 492 18.80 -22.64 9.06
C VAL A 492 17.35 -23.05 9.33
N ALA A 493 17.13 -24.14 10.06
CA ALA A 493 15.79 -24.60 10.44
C ALA A 493 15.04 -23.54 11.26
N LEU A 494 15.72 -22.89 12.21
CA LEU A 494 15.14 -21.84 13.04
C LEU A 494 14.77 -20.60 12.22
N LEU A 495 15.64 -20.15 11.32
CA LEU A 495 15.37 -19.01 10.44
C LEU A 495 14.19 -19.29 9.50
N SER A 496 14.12 -20.50 8.94
CA SER A 496 12.97 -20.94 8.13
C SER A 496 11.69 -21.06 8.95
N LEU A 497 11.75 -21.52 10.20
CA LEU A 497 10.57 -21.61 11.06
C LEU A 497 10.02 -20.23 11.44
N LEU A 498 10.90 -19.29 11.80
CA LEU A 498 10.53 -17.94 12.22
C LEU A 498 10.23 -17.01 11.04
N GLN A 499 10.52 -17.44 9.81
CA GLN A 499 10.44 -16.59 8.60
C GLN A 499 11.18 -15.26 8.76
N ALA A 500 12.29 -15.28 9.51
CA ALA A 500 13.15 -14.12 9.69
C ALA A 500 13.97 -13.89 8.41
N SER A 501 14.00 -12.64 7.92
CA SER A 501 14.74 -12.30 6.71
C SER A 501 16.25 -12.37 6.93
N LEU A 502 16.95 -13.20 6.15
CA LEU A 502 18.40 -13.28 6.14
C LEU A 502 18.98 -12.09 5.35
N THR A 503 19.87 -11.33 5.97
CA THR A 503 20.58 -10.19 5.34
C THR A 503 22.06 -10.51 5.15
N LEU A 504 22.80 -9.63 4.47
CA LEU A 504 24.25 -9.80 4.29
C LEU A 504 25.01 -9.84 5.64
N PRO A 505 24.73 -8.96 6.62
CA PRO A 505 25.23 -9.12 7.98
C PRO A 505 24.84 -10.46 8.63
N GLY A 506 23.65 -10.98 8.34
CA GLY A 506 23.21 -12.30 8.78
C GLY A 506 24.09 -13.44 8.26
N ILE A 507 24.46 -13.41 6.97
CA ILE A 507 25.42 -14.36 6.39
C ILE A 507 26.77 -14.24 7.08
N ALA A 508 27.26 -13.03 7.33
CA ALA A 508 28.52 -12.82 8.05
C ALA A 508 28.46 -13.38 9.49
N GLY A 509 27.32 -13.25 10.17
CA GLY A 509 27.07 -13.88 11.46
C GLY A 509 27.13 -15.41 11.39
N ILE A 510 26.55 -16.02 10.35
CA ILE A 510 26.66 -17.47 10.11
C ILE A 510 28.13 -17.86 9.92
N VAL A 511 28.88 -17.11 9.10
CA VAL A 511 30.34 -17.33 8.92
C VAL A 511 31.10 -17.22 10.23
N LEU A 512 30.76 -16.27 11.11
CA LEU A 512 31.40 -16.10 12.42
C LEU A 512 31.09 -17.25 13.38
N THR A 513 29.90 -17.85 13.27
CA THR A 513 29.51 -18.99 14.11
C THR A 513 30.10 -20.33 13.69
N VAL A 514 30.57 -20.43 12.45
CA VAL A 514 31.29 -21.58 11.88
C VAL A 514 32.76 -21.44 12.18
#